data_AF-A0A3D2ID43-F1
#
_entry.id   AF-A0A3D2ID43-F1
#
_cell.length_a   1.000
_cell.length_b   1.000
_cell.length_c   1.000
_cell.angle_alpha   90.00
_cell.angle_beta   90.00
_cell.angle_gamma   90.00
#
_symmetry.space_group_name_H-M   'P 1'
#
loop_
_entity.id
_entity.type
_entity.pdbx_description
1 polymer ?
#
loop_
_entity_poly.entity_id
_entity_poly.type
_entity_poly.pdbx_seq_one_letter_code
_entity_poly.pdbx_strand_id
1 'polypeptide(L)'
;MARKRTKNHYFRREHQDAIVEYCQTQDPKRRNELYKVFIGPVFDEMVDKIVYTYKFTSLPNIDSLKEDCKNWLITVLNNFDPEKGSKAFTYFSVVSKNWFIAEVKKTSKKAKRETHLEEYFLTHSERSNTPAIQQLVVHNTYIEDRNKYEFFLHLNKEIQGWKKMPLRENEVKTIQAIEILFSEANNIEIFNKKAI
;
A
#
# COMPACT_ATOMS: atom_id res chain seq x y z
N MET A 1 30.35 -44.24 11.42
CA MET A 1 31.06 -42.95 11.24
C MET A 1 30.16 -42.01 10.45
N ALA A 2 29.80 -40.84 11.01
CA ALA A 2 28.99 -39.86 10.29
C ALA A 2 29.81 -39.29 9.10
N ARG A 3 29.26 -39.35 7.88
CA ARG A 3 29.89 -38.74 6.69
C ARG A 3 30.15 -37.25 6.97
N LYS A 4 31.40 -36.82 6.93
CA LYS A 4 31.78 -35.40 6.98
C LYS A 4 31.06 -34.69 5.83
N ARG A 5 30.15 -33.75 6.13
CA ARG A 5 29.49 -32.91 5.12
C ARG A 5 30.57 -32.15 4.36
N THR A 6 30.83 -32.54 3.12
CA THR A 6 31.66 -31.75 2.19
C THR A 6 30.86 -30.50 1.85
N LYS A 7 31.41 -29.32 2.13
CA LYS A 7 30.79 -28.06 1.72
C LYS A 7 30.97 -27.94 0.21
N ASN A 8 29.93 -28.28 -0.56
CA ASN A 8 29.87 -27.96 -1.99
C ASN A 8 29.71 -26.45 -2.13
N HIS A 9 30.85 -25.75 -2.22
CA HIS A 9 30.89 -24.32 -2.49
C HIS A 9 30.63 -24.10 -3.97
N TYR A 10 29.67 -23.24 -4.28
CA TYR A 10 29.38 -22.80 -5.64
C TYR A 10 30.40 -21.75 -6.11
N PHE A 11 30.86 -20.90 -5.20
CA PHE A 11 32.01 -20.04 -5.43
C PHE A 11 33.31 -20.80 -5.13
N ARG A 12 34.19 -20.85 -6.12
CA ARG A 12 35.43 -21.64 -6.18
C ARG A 12 36.61 -20.72 -6.51
N ARG A 13 37.81 -21.29 -6.46
CA ARG A 13 39.05 -20.56 -6.77
C ARG A 13 39.04 -20.00 -8.19
N GLU A 14 38.56 -20.76 -9.17
CA GLU A 14 38.44 -20.33 -10.57
C GLU A 14 37.61 -19.04 -10.73
N HIS A 15 36.52 -18.89 -9.97
CA HIS A 15 35.69 -17.68 -10.00
C HIS A 15 36.40 -16.48 -9.37
N GLN A 16 37.19 -16.72 -8.31
CA GLN A 16 38.01 -15.66 -7.73
C GLN A 16 39.08 -15.20 -8.71
N ASP A 17 39.79 -16.15 -9.32
CA ASP A 17 40.86 -15.86 -10.28
C ASP A 17 40.29 -15.14 -11.52
N ALA A 18 39.12 -15.54 -12.01
CA ALA A 18 38.42 -14.87 -13.11
C ALA A 18 38.05 -13.41 -12.80
N ILE A 19 37.62 -13.11 -11.57
CA ILE A 19 37.33 -11.73 -11.14
C ILE A 19 38.61 -10.90 -11.08
N VAL A 20 39.69 -11.45 -10.54
CA VAL A 20 41.00 -10.77 -10.49
C VAL A 20 41.48 -10.48 -11.91
N GLU A 21 41.41 -11.46 -12.81
CA GLU A 21 41.79 -11.30 -14.21
C GLU A 21 40.90 -10.26 -14.91
N TYR A 22 39.59 -10.25 -14.65
CA TYR A 22 38.67 -9.27 -15.20
C TYR A 22 39.03 -7.83 -14.80
N CYS A 23 39.50 -7.62 -13.56
CA CYS A 23 39.93 -6.32 -13.08
C CYS A 23 41.29 -5.88 -13.65
N GLN A 24 42.16 -6.83 -14.01
CA GLN A 24 43.51 -6.56 -14.51
C GLN A 24 43.58 -6.42 -16.04
N THR A 25 42.71 -7.12 -16.77
CA THR A 25 42.74 -7.13 -18.23
C THR A 25 42.12 -5.86 -18.84
N GLN A 26 42.78 -5.33 -19.87
CA GLN A 26 42.31 -4.18 -20.65
C GLN A 26 41.58 -4.60 -21.94
N ASP A 27 41.62 -5.88 -22.31
CA ASP A 27 40.97 -6.38 -23.53
C ASP A 27 39.46 -6.59 -23.29
N PRO A 28 38.57 -5.84 -23.96
CA PRO A 28 37.13 -5.99 -23.81
C PRO A 28 36.62 -7.38 -24.19
N LYS A 29 37.25 -8.06 -25.17
CA LYS A 29 36.84 -9.41 -25.58
C LYS A 29 37.08 -10.41 -24.46
N ARG A 30 38.28 -10.38 -23.88
CA ARG A 30 38.61 -11.22 -22.73
C ARG A 30 37.72 -10.94 -21.51
N ARG A 31 37.41 -9.66 -21.22
CA ARG A 31 36.47 -9.30 -20.14
C ARG A 31 35.10 -9.93 -20.34
N ASN A 32 34.56 -9.83 -21.55
CA ASN A 32 33.26 -10.40 -21.88
C ASN A 32 33.25 -11.94 -21.76
N GLU A 33 34.33 -12.61 -22.17
CA GLU A 33 34.48 -14.06 -22.02
C GLU A 33 34.50 -14.47 -20.54
N LEU A 34 35.36 -13.83 -19.74
CA LEU A 34 35.46 -14.07 -18.29
C LEU A 34 34.10 -13.89 -17.61
N TYR A 35 33.39 -12.81 -17.97
CA TYR A 35 32.08 -12.54 -17.42
C TYR A 35 31.06 -13.62 -17.80
N LYS A 36 30.94 -13.91 -19.10
CA LYS A 36 29.94 -14.85 -19.61
C LYS A 36 30.13 -16.28 -19.09
N VAL A 37 31.38 -16.73 -18.99
CA VAL A 37 31.70 -18.12 -18.66
C VAL A 37 31.79 -18.34 -17.15
N PHE A 38 32.42 -17.42 -16.41
CA PHE A 38 32.77 -17.66 -15.00
C PHE A 38 32.04 -16.76 -14.01
N ILE A 39 31.93 -15.45 -14.28
CA ILE A 39 31.47 -14.48 -13.27
C ILE A 39 29.94 -14.37 -13.24
N GLY A 40 29.31 -14.22 -14.39
CA GLY A 40 27.85 -14.11 -14.51
C GLY A 40 27.12 -15.28 -13.88
N PRO A 41 27.42 -16.54 -14.25
CA PRO A 41 26.74 -17.71 -13.67
C PRO A 41 26.88 -17.81 -12.15
N VAL A 42 28.07 -17.48 -11.60
CA VAL A 42 28.30 -17.57 -10.15
C VAL A 42 27.63 -16.41 -9.39
N PHE A 43 27.53 -15.23 -10.01
CA PHE A 43 26.80 -14.10 -9.45
C PHE A 43 25.29 -14.36 -9.44
N ASP A 44 24.76 -14.99 -10.48
CA ASP A 44 23.37 -15.40 -10.53
C ASP A 44 23.02 -16.32 -9.37
N GLU A 45 23.81 -17.38 -9.19
CA GLU A 45 23.61 -18.31 -8.07
C GLU A 45 23.81 -17.63 -6.70
N MET A 46 24.74 -16.68 -6.60
CA MET A 46 24.99 -15.91 -5.38
C MET A 46 23.80 -15.03 -5.00
N VAL A 47 23.27 -14.27 -5.97
CA VAL A 47 22.13 -13.38 -5.76
C VAL A 47 20.91 -14.20 -5.35
N ASP A 48 20.62 -15.30 -6.03
CA ASP A 48 19.53 -16.20 -5.65
C ASP A 48 19.69 -16.71 -4.22
N LYS A 49 20.87 -17.21 -3.86
CA LYS A 49 21.14 -17.69 -2.50
C LYS A 49 20.96 -16.61 -1.45
N ILE A 50 21.38 -15.37 -1.72
CA ILE A 50 21.19 -14.23 -0.81
C ILE A 50 19.69 -13.94 -0.63
N VAL A 51 18.93 -13.89 -1.73
CA VAL A 51 17.49 -13.64 -1.70
C VAL A 51 16.76 -14.69 -0.84
N TYR A 52 17.05 -15.97 -1.04
CA TYR A 52 16.40 -17.04 -0.28
C TYR A 52 16.88 -17.10 1.18
N THR A 53 18.19 -16.92 1.43
CA THR A 53 18.76 -16.99 2.79
C THR A 53 18.22 -15.88 3.69
N TYR A 54 18.11 -14.66 3.15
CA TYR A 54 17.63 -13.49 3.92
C TYR A 54 16.13 -13.23 3.75
N LYS A 55 15.40 -14.11 3.05
CA LYS A 55 13.95 -14.02 2.82
C LYS A 55 13.51 -12.70 2.16
N PHE A 56 14.30 -12.22 1.19
CA PHE A 56 13.89 -11.07 0.36
C PHE A 56 12.76 -11.40 -0.63
N THR A 57 12.29 -12.65 -0.66
CA THR A 57 11.19 -13.13 -1.50
C THR A 57 9.84 -12.45 -1.24
N SER A 58 9.69 -11.73 -0.12
CA SER A 58 8.48 -10.95 0.20
C SER A 58 8.44 -9.57 -0.47
N LEU A 59 9.53 -9.15 -1.12
CA LEU A 59 9.54 -7.90 -1.86
C LEU A 59 8.70 -8.01 -3.14
N PRO A 60 7.93 -6.97 -3.48
CA PRO A 60 7.26 -6.91 -4.78
C PRO A 60 8.30 -6.92 -5.90
N ASN A 61 7.99 -7.61 -7.00
CA ASN A 61 8.85 -7.72 -8.18
C ASN A 61 10.26 -8.26 -7.90
N ILE A 62 10.38 -9.24 -6.99
CA ILE A 62 11.69 -9.80 -6.60
C ILE A 62 12.52 -10.30 -7.79
N ASP A 63 11.88 -10.88 -8.81
CA ASP A 63 12.60 -11.36 -10.01
C ASP A 63 13.25 -10.21 -10.77
N SER A 64 12.56 -9.06 -10.91
CA SER A 64 13.16 -7.85 -11.47
C SER A 64 14.30 -7.32 -10.60
N LEU A 65 14.13 -7.32 -9.27
CA LEU A 65 15.16 -6.85 -8.35
C LEU A 65 16.42 -7.72 -8.37
N LYS A 66 16.29 -9.02 -8.63
CA LYS A 66 17.44 -9.91 -8.84
C LYS A 66 18.23 -9.50 -10.09
N GLU A 67 17.54 -9.28 -11.21
CA GLU A 67 18.18 -8.82 -12.45
C GLU A 67 18.83 -7.44 -12.28
N ASP A 68 18.17 -6.51 -11.60
CA ASP A 68 18.74 -5.20 -11.28
C ASP A 68 19.99 -5.31 -10.40
N CYS A 69 19.98 -6.20 -9.41
CA CYS A 69 21.14 -6.46 -8.56
C CYS A 69 22.31 -7.03 -9.36
N LYS A 70 22.06 -7.97 -10.28
CA LYS A 70 23.08 -8.54 -11.19
C LYS A 70 23.68 -7.47 -12.10
N ASN A 71 22.84 -6.65 -12.72
CA ASN A 71 23.29 -5.53 -13.55
C ASN A 71 24.13 -4.53 -12.74
N TRP A 72 23.70 -4.21 -11.52
CA TRP A 72 24.45 -3.37 -10.61
C TRP A 72 25.80 -3.98 -10.23
N LEU A 73 25.87 -5.30 -9.99
CA LEU A 73 27.11 -6.00 -9.67
C LEU A 73 28.19 -5.84 -10.75
N ILE A 74 27.81 -5.77 -12.03
CA ILE A 74 28.73 -5.48 -13.14
C ILE A 74 29.40 -4.11 -12.95
N THR A 75 28.61 -3.10 -12.55
CA THR A 75 29.10 -1.72 -12.39
C THR A 75 30.11 -1.58 -11.26
N VAL A 76 29.91 -2.34 -10.17
CA VAL A 76 30.82 -2.32 -9.01
C VAL A 76 31.96 -3.30 -9.15
N LEU A 77 31.94 -4.18 -10.16
CA LEU A 77 32.98 -5.18 -10.37
C LEU A 77 34.35 -4.53 -10.60
N ASN A 78 34.38 -3.42 -11.35
CA ASN A 78 35.60 -2.63 -11.59
C ASN A 78 36.18 -1.97 -10.33
N ASN A 79 35.37 -1.82 -9.28
CA ASN A 79 35.79 -1.21 -8.03
C ASN A 79 36.38 -2.24 -7.04
N PHE A 80 36.37 -3.53 -7.40
CA PHE A 80 36.97 -4.58 -6.60
C PHE A 80 38.49 -4.53 -6.68
N ASP A 81 39.12 -4.49 -5.51
CA ASP A 81 40.57 -4.43 -5.35
C ASP A 81 41.07 -5.71 -4.67
N PRO A 82 41.79 -6.59 -5.40
CA PRO A 82 42.35 -7.82 -4.85
C PRO A 82 43.38 -7.59 -3.73
N GLU A 83 44.09 -6.45 -3.75
CA GLU A 83 45.19 -6.14 -2.83
C GLU A 83 44.69 -5.79 -1.42
N LYS A 84 43.41 -5.38 -1.30
CA LYS A 84 42.78 -5.11 0.01
C LYS A 84 42.54 -6.36 0.87
N GLY A 85 42.90 -7.55 0.38
CA GLY A 85 42.87 -8.81 1.15
C GLY A 85 41.47 -9.42 1.36
N SER A 86 40.40 -8.78 0.87
CA SER A 86 39.06 -9.35 0.92
C SER A 86 38.83 -10.34 -0.23
N LYS A 87 38.44 -11.58 0.09
CA LYS A 87 38.01 -12.54 -0.94
C LYS A 87 36.82 -11.98 -1.71
N ALA A 88 36.86 -12.10 -3.04
CA ALA A 88 35.82 -11.60 -3.94
C ALA A 88 34.42 -12.05 -3.51
N PHE A 89 34.26 -13.34 -3.18
CA PHE A 89 33.00 -13.87 -2.67
C PHE A 89 32.46 -13.10 -1.46
N THR A 90 33.30 -12.85 -0.46
CA THR A 90 32.91 -12.13 0.76
C THR A 90 32.51 -10.70 0.43
N TYR A 91 33.31 -10.02 -0.38
CA TYR A 91 33.04 -8.65 -0.81
C TYR A 91 31.69 -8.55 -1.54
N PHE A 92 31.51 -9.31 -2.61
CA PHE A 92 30.31 -9.24 -3.44
C PHE A 92 29.06 -9.73 -2.70
N SER A 93 29.17 -10.72 -1.81
CA SER A 93 28.05 -11.14 -0.96
C SER A 93 27.57 -10.04 -0.02
N VAL A 94 28.50 -9.31 0.60
CA VAL A 94 28.18 -8.23 1.54
C VAL A 94 27.51 -7.06 0.81
N VAL A 95 28.08 -6.63 -0.31
CA VAL A 95 27.52 -5.49 -1.06
C VAL A 95 26.17 -5.84 -1.69
N SER A 96 25.98 -7.07 -2.20
CA SER A 96 24.68 -7.53 -2.73
C SER A 96 23.60 -7.55 -1.65
N LYS A 97 23.92 -8.07 -0.45
CA LYS A 97 22.99 -8.04 0.69
C LYS A 97 22.62 -6.60 1.06
N ASN A 98 23.61 -5.72 1.14
CA ASN A 98 23.39 -4.32 1.50
C ASN A 98 22.54 -3.59 0.45
N TRP A 99 22.70 -3.94 -0.83
CA TRP A 99 21.86 -3.45 -1.92
C TRP A 99 20.38 -3.82 -1.72
N PHE A 100 20.07 -5.08 -1.45
CA PHE A 100 18.69 -5.51 -1.16
C PHE A 100 18.12 -4.83 0.09
N ILE A 101 18.93 -4.66 1.15
CA ILE A 101 18.50 -3.92 2.35
C ILE A 101 18.12 -2.47 2.01
N ALA A 102 18.86 -1.82 1.10
CA ALA A 102 18.55 -0.47 0.65
C ALA A 102 17.23 -0.43 -0.13
N GLU A 103 16.99 -1.38 -1.04
CA GLU A 103 15.73 -1.46 -1.79
C GLU A 103 14.54 -1.75 -0.87
N VAL A 104 14.66 -2.65 0.12
CA VAL A 104 13.61 -2.87 1.15
C VAL A 104 13.26 -1.55 1.84
N LYS A 105 14.27 -0.78 2.28
CA LYS A 105 14.07 0.50 2.96
C LYS A 105 13.39 1.53 2.05
N LYS A 106 13.76 1.56 0.77
CA LYS A 106 13.16 2.45 -0.23
C LYS A 106 11.69 2.10 -0.48
N THR A 107 11.37 0.81 -0.67
CA THR A 107 9.99 0.32 -0.83
C THR A 107 9.15 0.61 0.41
N SER A 108 9.67 0.36 1.61
CA SER A 108 8.96 0.70 2.86
C SER A 108 8.69 2.20 3.00
N LYS A 109 9.65 3.06 2.63
CA LYS A 109 9.44 4.52 2.61
C LYS A 109 8.45 4.96 1.53
N LYS A 110 8.40 4.26 0.40
CA LYS A 110 7.43 4.51 -0.68
C LYS A 110 6.02 4.18 -0.21
N ALA A 111 5.81 2.98 0.34
CA ALA A 111 4.53 2.53 0.89
C ALA A 111 4.00 3.42 2.04
N LYS A 112 4.88 4.06 2.81
CA LYS A 112 4.45 5.03 3.85
C LYS A 112 4.04 6.39 3.29
N ARG A 113 4.56 6.79 2.13
CA ARG A 113 4.27 8.10 1.51
C ARG A 113 3.13 8.02 0.51
N GLU A 114 2.96 6.87 -0.11
CA GLU A 114 1.96 6.62 -1.13
C GLU A 114 0.87 5.71 -0.53
N THR A 115 -0.35 6.23 -0.45
CA THR A 115 -1.54 5.42 -0.16
C THR A 115 -2.28 5.22 -1.46
N HIS A 116 -2.71 3.98 -1.74
CA HIS A 116 -3.49 3.71 -2.94
C HIS A 116 -4.80 4.49 -2.87
N LEU A 117 -5.19 5.13 -3.97
CA LEU A 117 -6.37 5.99 -3.99
C LEU A 117 -7.64 5.21 -3.59
N GLU A 118 -7.75 3.96 -4.01
CA GLU A 118 -8.81 3.03 -3.57
C GLU A 118 -8.80 2.83 -2.05
N GLU A 119 -7.63 2.61 -1.44
CA GLU A 119 -7.51 2.38 0.00
C GLU A 119 -7.83 3.66 0.78
N TYR A 120 -7.42 4.81 0.25
CA TYR A 120 -7.86 6.12 0.75
C TYR A 120 -9.39 6.24 0.69
N PHE A 121 -10.02 5.90 -0.44
CA PHE A 121 -11.48 5.96 -0.58
C PHE A 121 -12.21 4.94 0.28
N LEU A 122 -11.74 3.70 0.41
CA LEU A 122 -12.36 2.66 1.23
C LEU A 122 -12.27 3.01 2.72
N THR A 123 -11.08 3.38 3.20
CA THR A 123 -10.88 3.79 4.60
C THR A 123 -11.63 5.08 4.97
N HIS A 124 -11.86 5.97 4.00
CA HIS A 124 -12.64 7.20 4.20
C HIS A 124 -14.12 7.05 3.86
N SER A 125 -14.54 6.02 3.13
CA SER A 125 -15.96 5.73 2.89
C SER A 125 -16.66 5.25 4.16
N GLU A 126 -15.93 4.61 5.08
CA GLU A 126 -16.40 4.33 6.45
C GLU A 126 -16.44 5.61 7.33
N ARG A 127 -15.70 6.66 6.94
CA ARG A 127 -15.74 8.00 7.52
C ARG A 127 -16.44 8.97 6.57
N SER A 128 -17.74 8.76 6.40
CA SER A 128 -18.69 9.48 5.54
C SER A 128 -18.78 11.03 5.70
N ASN A 129 -17.78 11.70 6.28
CA ASN A 129 -17.75 13.13 6.56
C ASN A 129 -16.48 13.82 6.04
N THR A 130 -15.87 13.35 4.95
CA THR A 130 -14.84 14.14 4.25
C THR A 130 -15.50 15.03 3.18
N PRO A 131 -15.36 16.38 3.25
CA PRO A 131 -16.08 17.31 2.37
C PRO A 131 -15.82 17.09 0.87
N ALA A 132 -14.62 16.62 0.53
CA ALA A 132 -14.21 16.38 -0.85
C ALA A 132 -14.96 15.20 -1.51
N ILE A 133 -15.35 14.18 -0.73
CA ILE A 133 -16.06 13.00 -1.27
C ILE A 133 -17.54 13.32 -1.51
N GLN A 134 -18.16 14.12 -0.63
CA GLN A 134 -19.54 14.58 -0.82
C GLN A 134 -19.73 15.41 -2.10
N GLN A 135 -18.69 16.11 -2.57
CA GLN A 135 -18.73 16.87 -3.82
C GLN A 135 -18.65 16.00 -5.09
N LEU A 136 -18.18 14.75 -4.97
CA LEU A 136 -17.96 13.85 -6.11
C LEU A 136 -19.02 12.75 -6.22
N VAL A 137 -19.80 12.51 -5.17
CA VAL A 137 -20.83 11.46 -5.12
C VAL A 137 -22.21 12.12 -5.02
N VAL A 138 -23.03 11.98 -6.06
CA VAL A 138 -24.46 12.34 -5.99
C VAL A 138 -25.18 11.21 -5.27
N HIS A 139 -25.54 11.41 -4.00
CA HIS A 139 -26.35 10.44 -3.26
C HIS A 139 -27.81 10.54 -3.71
N ASN A 140 -28.44 9.40 -4.00
CA ASN A 140 -29.86 9.36 -4.33
C ASN A 140 -30.69 9.43 -3.04
N THR A 141 -31.23 10.61 -2.73
CA THR A 141 -32.03 10.85 -1.52
C THR A 141 -33.47 10.34 -1.61
N TYR A 142 -33.89 9.74 -2.74
CA TYR A 142 -35.27 9.36 -3.00
C TYR A 142 -35.91 8.54 -1.87
N ILE A 143 -35.19 7.57 -1.30
CA ILE A 143 -35.73 6.72 -0.23
C ILE A 143 -35.95 7.53 1.06
N GLU A 144 -35.01 8.40 1.42
CA GLU A 144 -35.11 9.24 2.60
C GLU A 144 -36.25 10.26 2.45
N ASP A 145 -36.33 10.91 1.30
CA ASP A 145 -37.36 11.88 0.96
C ASP A 145 -38.75 11.22 0.94
N ARG A 146 -38.86 10.03 0.33
CA ARG A 146 -40.11 9.25 0.30
C ARG A 146 -40.56 8.85 1.70
N ASN A 147 -39.66 8.31 2.51
CA ASN A 147 -39.98 7.89 3.88
C ASN A 147 -40.47 9.07 4.73
N LYS A 148 -39.80 10.22 4.61
CA LYS A 148 -40.20 11.45 5.30
C LYS A 148 -41.59 11.89 4.87
N TYR A 149 -41.84 11.92 3.56
CA TYR A 149 -43.13 12.27 3.01
C TYR A 149 -44.25 11.32 3.47
N GLU A 150 -44.03 10.01 3.35
CA GLU A 150 -45.00 8.99 3.77
C GLU A 150 -45.31 9.10 5.27
N PHE A 151 -44.29 9.25 6.11
CA PHE A 151 -44.46 9.43 7.55
C PHE A 151 -45.36 10.62 7.88
N PHE A 152 -45.07 11.81 7.34
CA PHE A 152 -45.87 13.01 7.62
C PHE A 152 -47.27 12.94 7.00
N LEU A 153 -47.42 12.31 5.84
CA LEU A 153 -48.73 12.08 5.23
C LEU A 153 -49.60 11.20 6.14
N HIS A 154 -49.06 10.10 6.66
CA HIS A 154 -49.78 9.20 7.55
C HIS A 154 -50.07 9.85 8.90
N LEU A 155 -49.10 10.54 9.48
CA LEU A 155 -49.27 11.26 10.74
C LEU A 155 -50.39 12.31 10.64
N ASN A 156 -50.43 13.08 9.55
CA ASN A 156 -51.51 14.06 9.33
C ASN A 156 -52.88 13.39 9.20
N LYS A 157 -52.97 12.24 8.54
CA LYS A 157 -54.24 11.47 8.45
C LYS A 157 -54.72 11.03 9.83
N GLU A 158 -53.82 10.52 10.67
CA GLU A 158 -54.15 10.14 12.05
C GLU A 158 -54.61 11.34 12.89
N ILE A 159 -53.92 12.48 12.79
CA ILE A 159 -54.31 13.72 13.48
C ILE A 159 -55.73 14.17 13.10
N GLN A 160 -56.07 14.14 11.80
CA GLN A 160 -57.44 14.44 11.36
C GLN A 160 -58.46 13.38 11.82
N GLY A 161 -58.02 12.14 12.02
CA GLY A 161 -58.83 11.08 12.64
C GLY A 161 -59.15 11.36 14.10
N TRP A 162 -58.15 11.77 14.89
CA TRP A 162 -58.30 12.08 16.32
C TRP A 162 -59.32 13.20 16.57
N LYS A 163 -59.40 14.20 15.69
CA LYS A 163 -60.39 15.28 15.77
C LYS A 163 -61.85 14.82 15.74
N LYS A 164 -62.13 13.65 15.16
CA LYS A 164 -63.49 13.11 15.05
C LYS A 164 -63.94 12.37 16.32
N MET A 165 -63.03 12.16 17.26
CA MET A 165 -63.31 11.48 18.52
C MET A 165 -63.92 12.46 19.54
N PRO A 166 -64.72 11.98 20.50
CA PRO A 166 -65.16 12.80 21.62
C PRO A 166 -63.98 13.12 22.53
N LEU A 167 -63.43 14.33 22.40
CA LEU A 167 -62.22 14.78 23.11
C LEU A 167 -62.55 15.75 24.25
N ARG A 168 -61.72 15.72 25.29
CA ARG A 168 -61.74 16.72 26.37
C ARG A 168 -61.12 18.03 25.88
N GLU A 169 -61.48 19.15 26.51
CA GLU A 169 -61.02 20.48 26.12
C GLU A 169 -59.49 20.62 26.03
N ASN A 170 -58.77 19.95 26.95
CA ASN A 170 -57.29 19.96 26.94
C ASN A 170 -56.72 19.19 25.75
N GLU A 171 -57.34 18.07 25.35
CA GLU A 171 -56.88 17.24 24.23
C GLU A 171 -57.10 17.98 22.89
N VAL A 172 -58.20 18.73 22.78
CA VAL A 172 -58.45 19.63 21.65
C VAL A 172 -57.36 20.70 21.55
N LYS A 173 -57.00 21.35 22.66
CA LYS A 173 -55.91 22.34 22.70
C LYS A 173 -54.56 21.74 22.32
N THR A 174 -54.27 20.51 22.75
CA THR A 174 -53.04 19.81 22.37
C THR A 174 -52.98 19.51 20.87
N ILE A 175 -54.07 19.01 20.28
CA ILE A 175 -54.13 18.73 18.84
C ILE A 175 -53.98 20.02 18.02
N GLN A 176 -54.62 21.12 18.44
CA GLN A 176 -54.49 22.42 17.79
C GLN A 176 -53.04 22.95 17.85
N ALA A 177 -52.37 22.79 18.99
CA ALA A 177 -50.96 23.17 19.13
C ALA A 177 -50.06 22.37 18.19
N ILE A 178 -50.31 21.06 18.07
CA ILE A 178 -49.58 20.19 17.15
C ILE A 178 -49.77 20.67 15.70
N GLU A 179 -50.99 21.02 15.29
CA GLU A 179 -51.27 21.51 13.93
C GLU A 179 -50.57 22.83 13.63
N ILE A 180 -50.63 23.80 14.55
CA ILE A 180 -49.95 25.09 14.41
C ILE A 180 -48.45 24.87 14.25
N LEU A 181 -47.86 23.97 15.05
CA LEU A 181 -46.44 23.60 14.93
C LEU A 181 -46.12 22.98 13.57
N PHE A 182 -47.03 22.20 12.98
CA PHE A 182 -46.82 21.59 11.66
C PHE A 182 -47.03 22.57 10.49
N SER A 183 -48.01 23.47 10.57
CA SER A 183 -48.30 24.45 9.51
C SER A 183 -47.35 25.64 9.51
N GLU A 184 -46.89 26.06 10.69
CA GLU A 184 -46.02 27.23 10.88
C GLU A 184 -44.58 26.84 11.25
N ALA A 185 -44.21 25.55 11.16
CA ALA A 185 -42.89 25.02 11.49
C ALA A 185 -41.73 25.89 10.96
N ASN A 186 -41.86 26.38 9.72
CA ASN A 186 -40.85 27.18 9.03
C ASN A 186 -40.80 28.65 9.46
N ASN A 187 -41.87 29.16 10.09
CA ASN A 187 -42.02 30.56 10.52
C ASN A 187 -41.75 30.77 12.02
N ILE A 188 -41.58 29.69 12.80
CA ILE A 188 -41.28 29.78 14.23
C ILE A 188 -39.79 30.10 14.40
N GLU A 189 -39.50 31.36 14.76
CA GLU A 189 -38.13 31.89 14.95
C GLU A 189 -37.24 31.05 15.88
N ILE A 190 -37.84 30.37 16.87
CA ILE A 190 -37.09 29.56 17.85
C ILE A 190 -36.34 28.39 17.20
N PHE A 191 -36.84 27.88 16.07
CA PHE A 191 -36.19 26.81 15.31
C PHE A 191 -35.17 27.34 14.28
N ASN A 192 -35.31 28.60 13.83
CA ASN A 192 -34.39 29.25 12.90
C ASN A 192 -33.12 29.82 13.57
N LYS A 193 -33.07 29.92 14.91
CA LYS A 193 -31.92 30.47 15.65
C LYS A 193 -30.71 29.52 15.84
N LYS A 194 -30.74 28.30 15.31
CA LYS A 194 -29.59 27.36 15.33
C LYS A 194 -28.96 27.14 13.94
N ALA A 195 -28.77 28.21 13.19
CA ALA A 195 -27.96 28.22 11.99
C ALA A 195 -26.99 29.42 11.98
N ILE A 196 -26.14 29.49 13.01
CA ILE A 196 -24.76 30.01 12.93
C ILE A 196 -23.89 29.04 13.75
#